data_AF-A0A924QBD0-F1
#
_entry.id   AF-A0A924QBD0-F1
#
_cell.length_a   1.000
_cell.length_b   1.000
_cell.length_c   1.000
_cell.angle_alpha   90.00
_cell.angle_beta   90.00
_cell.angle_gamma   90.00
#
_symmetry.space_group_name_H-M   'P 1'
#
loop_
_entity.id
_entity.type
_entity.pdbx_description
1 polymer ?
#
loop_
_entity_poly.entity_id
_entity_poly.type
_entity_poly.pdbx_seq_one_letter_code
_entity_poly.pdbx_strand_id
1 'polypeptide(L)'
;MSAKVVEVDTSNGSAELKPSWSASVVFRKRPVTSRWVDFEWDTVGITVSDDPKVVPAGPLEFAVGSDAQWRWDGERITLHPSEGEGYWLNLNSPKPCIFVMWRLEEGDAVPRPVVVTVSYNEAGRMLDAGDHVDNVPMPEPLRTALTTYTAAHYKPEPRKKVRRNDPFIEGAYRREPGSDAGRGRG
;
A
#
# COMPACT_ATOMS: atom_id res chain seq x y z
N MET A 1 0.20 7.55 21.90
CA MET A 1 0.24 6.09 21.75
C MET A 1 1.34 5.78 20.74
N SER A 2 2.46 5.18 21.16
CA SER A 2 3.55 4.82 20.24
C SER A 2 3.12 3.69 19.33
N ALA A 3 3.26 3.87 18.01
CA ALA A 3 3.22 2.77 17.05
C ALA A 3 4.35 1.79 17.42
N LYS A 4 4.01 0.55 17.73
CA LYS A 4 5.02 -0.52 17.82
C LYS A 4 5.46 -0.78 16.38
N VAL A 5 6.70 -0.39 16.07
CA VAL A 5 7.38 -0.83 14.85
C VAL A 5 7.37 -2.35 14.89
N VAL A 6 6.86 -3.00 13.85
CA VAL A 6 6.97 -4.45 13.72
C VAL A 6 8.44 -4.73 13.43
N GLU A 7 9.18 -5.09 14.48
CA GLU A 7 10.52 -5.65 14.31
C GLU A 7 10.38 -6.99 13.61
N VAL A 8 11.01 -7.07 12.45
CA VAL A 8 11.04 -8.27 11.64
C VAL A 8 12.18 -9.15 12.16
N ASP A 9 11.85 -10.24 12.85
CA ASP A 9 12.80 -11.29 13.18
C ASP A 9 13.20 -12.04 11.89
N THR A 10 14.50 -12.11 11.63
CA THR A 10 15.10 -12.74 10.44
C THR A 10 15.61 -14.15 10.73
N SER A 11 15.40 -14.68 11.93
CA SER A 11 15.70 -16.06 12.25
C SER A 11 14.52 -16.96 11.85
N ASN A 12 14.46 -17.41 10.58
CA ASN A 12 13.52 -18.47 10.27
C ASN A 12 14.06 -19.55 9.34
N GLY A 13 13.79 -20.78 9.74
CA GLY A 13 13.80 -21.94 8.86
C GLY A 13 12.82 -21.74 7.71
N SER A 14 13.05 -22.51 6.65
CA SER A 14 12.36 -22.50 5.37
C SER A 14 10.86 -22.80 5.45
N ALA A 15 10.05 -21.82 5.86
CA ALA A 15 8.61 -21.83 5.62
C ALA A 15 8.34 -21.37 4.17
N GLU A 16 7.50 -22.11 3.45
CA GLU A 16 7.14 -21.79 2.07
C GLU A 16 6.42 -20.42 2.01
N LEU A 17 6.99 -19.47 1.28
CA LEU A 17 6.43 -18.14 1.13
C LEU A 17 5.25 -18.20 0.17
N LYS A 18 4.03 -18.00 0.69
CA LYS A 18 2.83 -17.90 -0.14
C LYS A 18 2.77 -16.53 -0.82
N PRO A 19 2.83 -16.45 -2.17
CA PRO A 19 2.94 -15.17 -2.85
C PRO A 19 1.60 -14.67 -3.40
N SER A 20 0.51 -15.44 -3.31
CA SER A 20 -0.77 -15.03 -3.90
C SER A 20 -1.98 -15.67 -3.25
N TRP A 21 -3.12 -14.97 -3.36
CA TRP A 21 -4.43 -15.37 -2.88
C TRP A 21 -5.52 -14.99 -3.89
N SER A 22 -6.68 -15.63 -3.78
CA SER A 22 -7.92 -15.16 -4.38
C SER A 22 -8.64 -14.22 -3.41
N ALA A 23 -9.39 -13.26 -3.95
CA ALA A 23 -10.19 -12.32 -3.21
C ALA A 23 -11.61 -12.25 -3.79
N SER A 24 -12.58 -12.11 -2.89
CA SER A 24 -13.95 -11.75 -3.22
C SER A 24 -14.20 -10.34 -2.73
N VAL A 25 -14.48 -9.40 -3.63
CA VAL A 25 -14.69 -7.97 -3.35
C VAL A 25 -16.18 -7.68 -3.34
N VAL A 26 -16.66 -6.96 -2.33
CA VAL A 26 -18.08 -6.62 -2.17
C VAL A 26 -18.27 -5.10 -2.22
N PHE A 27 -19.11 -4.66 -3.15
CA PHE A 27 -19.56 -3.27 -3.27
C PHE A 27 -20.96 -3.08 -2.69
N ARG A 28 -21.23 -1.87 -2.22
CA ARG A 28 -22.55 -1.41 -1.78
C ARG A 28 -22.83 -0.01 -2.35
N LYS A 29 -24.10 0.27 -2.65
CA LYS A 29 -24.60 1.64 -2.81
C LYS A 29 -24.94 2.21 -1.44
N ARG A 30 -24.12 3.14 -0.95
CA ARG A 30 -24.39 3.86 0.30
C ARG A 30 -25.17 5.14 -0.02
N PRO A 31 -26.42 5.28 0.46
CA PRO A 31 -27.15 6.53 0.31
C PRO A 31 -26.39 7.69 0.94
N VAL A 32 -26.39 8.84 0.28
CA VAL A 32 -25.74 10.04 0.80
C VAL A 32 -26.65 11.24 0.79
N THR A 33 -26.48 12.10 1.78
CA THR A 33 -27.19 13.39 1.82
C THR A 33 -26.39 14.41 1.03
N SER A 34 -26.63 14.47 -0.28
CA SER A 34 -25.99 15.41 -1.20
C SER A 34 -27.04 16.06 -2.11
N ARG A 35 -26.71 17.23 -2.66
CA ARG A 35 -27.55 17.91 -3.67
C ARG A 35 -27.33 17.38 -5.09
N TRP A 36 -26.28 16.58 -5.29
CA TRP A 36 -25.75 16.24 -6.61
C TRP A 36 -25.80 14.76 -6.95
N VAL A 37 -25.80 13.89 -5.93
CA VAL A 37 -25.86 12.44 -6.08
C VAL A 37 -26.69 11.84 -4.94
N ASP A 38 -27.43 10.78 -5.22
CA ASP A 38 -28.29 10.12 -4.23
C ASP A 38 -27.53 9.04 -3.43
N PHE A 39 -26.44 8.53 -3.99
CA PHE A 39 -25.62 7.48 -3.38
C PHE A 39 -24.16 7.59 -3.82
N GLU A 40 -23.30 6.95 -3.05
CA GLU A 40 -21.90 6.71 -3.34
C GLU A 40 -21.64 5.21 -3.34
N TRP A 41 -20.68 4.76 -4.14
CA TRP A 41 -20.18 3.40 -4.08
C TRP A 41 -19.09 3.29 -3.03
N ASP A 42 -19.13 2.22 -2.23
CA ASP A 42 -18.03 1.85 -1.35
C ASP A 42 -17.76 0.33 -1.38
N THR A 43 -16.49 -0.02 -1.20
CA THR A 43 -16.08 -1.41 -0.95
C THR A 43 -16.31 -1.74 0.52
N VAL A 44 -17.31 -2.56 0.79
CA VAL A 44 -17.75 -2.88 2.17
C VAL A 44 -17.12 -4.12 2.75
N GLY A 45 -16.55 -4.98 1.92
CA GLY A 45 -15.99 -6.23 2.37
C GLY A 45 -15.06 -6.86 1.36
N ILE A 46 -14.08 -7.59 1.89
CA ILE A 46 -13.22 -8.47 1.12
C ILE A 46 -13.05 -9.79 1.86
N THR A 47 -13.19 -10.90 1.15
CA THR A 47 -12.84 -12.22 1.67
C THR A 47 -11.63 -12.73 0.92
N VAL A 48 -10.61 -13.19 1.63
CA VAL A 48 -9.37 -13.72 1.04
C VAL A 48 -9.37 -15.23 1.18
N SER A 49 -8.93 -15.95 0.15
CA SER A 49 -8.92 -17.42 0.13
C SER A 49 -7.65 -17.94 -0.53
N ASP A 50 -7.30 -19.18 -0.15
CA ASP A 50 -6.03 -19.77 -0.52
C ASP A 50 -5.96 -20.27 -1.98
N ASP A 51 -7.11 -20.47 -2.63
CA ASP A 51 -7.23 -21.00 -4.00
C ASP A 51 -8.40 -20.38 -4.78
N PRO A 52 -8.35 -20.38 -6.13
CA PRO A 52 -9.47 -19.95 -6.95
C PRO A 52 -10.57 -21.01 -6.92
N LYS A 53 -11.72 -20.66 -6.33
CA LYS A 53 -12.99 -21.35 -6.61
C LYS A 53 -13.39 -21.07 -8.06
N VAL A 54 -14.27 -21.89 -8.65
CA VAL A 54 -14.91 -21.54 -9.93
C VAL A 54 -15.48 -20.13 -9.83
N VAL A 55 -14.95 -19.23 -10.65
CA VAL A 55 -15.27 -17.80 -10.60
C VAL A 55 -16.41 -17.51 -11.57
N PRO A 56 -17.55 -16.97 -11.12
CA PRO A 56 -18.57 -16.45 -12.03
C PRO A 56 -18.01 -15.31 -12.89
N ALA A 57 -18.42 -15.21 -14.15
CA ALA A 57 -17.92 -14.18 -15.08
C ALA A 57 -18.38 -12.74 -14.74
N GLY A 58 -19.17 -12.55 -13.67
CA GLY A 58 -19.82 -11.29 -13.34
C GLY A 58 -20.15 -11.16 -11.86
N PRO A 59 -20.72 -10.01 -11.46
CA PRO A 59 -21.07 -9.74 -10.07
C PRO A 59 -22.25 -10.61 -9.65
N LEU A 60 -22.19 -11.14 -8.42
CA LEU A 60 -23.33 -11.76 -7.76
C LEU A 60 -24.03 -10.71 -6.89
N GLU A 61 -25.28 -10.42 -7.19
CA GLU A 61 -26.13 -9.56 -6.35
C GLU A 61 -26.71 -10.36 -5.18
N PHE A 62 -26.71 -9.76 -3.98
CA PHE A 62 -27.32 -10.31 -2.78
C PHE A 62 -27.73 -9.18 -1.82
N ALA A 63 -28.55 -9.49 -0.82
CA ALA A 63 -29.01 -8.52 0.16
C ALA A 63 -28.42 -8.82 1.55
N VAL A 64 -28.04 -7.76 2.27
CA VAL A 64 -27.68 -7.81 3.70
C VAL A 64 -28.64 -6.90 4.44
N GLY A 65 -29.66 -7.49 5.08
CA GLY A 65 -30.79 -6.73 5.62
C GLY A 65 -31.56 -6.05 4.50
N SER A 66 -31.64 -4.72 4.52
CA SER A 66 -32.25 -3.90 3.46
C SER A 66 -31.28 -3.45 2.37
N ASP A 67 -29.97 -3.68 2.53
CA ASP A 67 -28.95 -3.14 1.63
C ASP A 67 -28.59 -4.15 0.54
N ALA A 68 -28.74 -3.73 -0.72
CA ALA A 68 -28.24 -4.49 -1.86
C ALA A 68 -26.70 -4.39 -1.95
N GLN A 69 -26.06 -5.52 -2.23
CA GLN A 69 -24.61 -5.65 -2.36
C GLN A 69 -24.26 -6.51 -3.58
N TRP A 70 -23.07 -6.27 -4.14
CA TRP A 70 -22.57 -6.97 -5.31
C TRP A 70 -21.20 -7.52 -5.03
N ARG A 71 -21.04 -8.84 -5.18
CA ARG A 71 -19.77 -9.53 -4.98
C ARG A 71 -19.13 -9.90 -6.31
N TRP A 72 -17.88 -9.51 -6.47
CA TRP A 72 -16.98 -10.03 -7.48
C TRP A 72 -16.08 -11.07 -6.86
N ASP A 73 -15.99 -12.25 -7.47
CA ASP A 73 -15.13 -13.33 -7.00
C ASP A 73 -13.91 -13.45 -7.93
N GLY A 74 -12.84 -14.06 -7.43
CA GLY A 74 -11.68 -14.43 -8.27
C GLY A 74 -10.64 -13.35 -8.49
N GLU A 75 -10.79 -12.19 -7.85
CA GLU A 75 -9.76 -11.15 -7.86
C GLU A 75 -8.45 -11.68 -7.27
N ARG A 76 -7.31 -11.16 -7.75
CA ARG A 76 -6.00 -11.68 -7.36
C ARG A 76 -5.23 -10.67 -6.53
N ILE A 77 -4.77 -11.13 -5.37
CA ILE A 77 -3.73 -10.46 -4.59
C ILE A 77 -2.43 -11.20 -4.88
N THR A 78 -1.45 -10.53 -5.49
CA THR A 78 -0.14 -11.11 -5.80
C THR A 78 0.94 -10.24 -5.18
N LEU A 79 1.89 -10.88 -4.50
CA LEU A 79 3.04 -10.22 -3.91
C LEU A 79 4.24 -10.27 -4.85
N HIS A 80 4.96 -9.16 -4.92
CA HIS A 80 6.14 -8.97 -5.75
C HIS A 80 7.30 -8.45 -4.89
N PRO A 81 8.53 -8.99 -5.03
CA PRO A 81 9.67 -8.54 -4.22
C PRO A 81 9.99 -7.04 -4.38
N SER A 82 9.73 -6.48 -5.57
CA SER A 82 9.92 -5.05 -5.87
C SER A 82 9.03 -4.12 -5.04
N GLU A 83 7.92 -4.62 -4.51
CA GLU A 83 6.94 -3.85 -3.73
C GLU A 83 7.15 -3.99 -2.21
N GLY A 84 8.27 -4.60 -1.79
CA GLY A 84 8.57 -4.88 -0.38
C GLY A 84 8.50 -3.66 0.54
N GLU A 85 8.96 -2.49 0.09
CA GLU A 85 8.83 -1.25 0.86
C GLU A 85 7.36 -0.84 1.03
N GLY A 86 6.55 -0.97 -0.02
CA GLY A 86 5.12 -0.68 0.02
C GLY A 86 4.36 -1.58 0.99
N TYR A 87 4.76 -2.85 1.09
CA TYR A 87 4.21 -3.78 2.09
C TYR A 87 4.61 -3.38 3.50
N TRP A 88 5.88 -3.02 3.70
CA TRP A 88 6.36 -2.55 5.00
C TRP A 88 5.64 -1.27 5.45
N LEU A 89 5.44 -0.31 4.55
CA LEU A 89 4.68 0.92 4.82
C LEU A 89 3.24 0.60 5.22
N ASN A 90 2.57 -0.31 4.49
CA ASN A 90 1.22 -0.73 4.83
C ASN A 90 1.15 -1.38 6.21
N LEU A 91 2.02 -2.36 6.49
CA LEU A 91 2.09 -3.08 7.78
C LEU A 91 2.35 -2.14 8.97
N ASN A 92 3.14 -1.08 8.79
CA ASN A 92 3.46 -0.11 9.83
C ASN A 92 2.50 1.09 9.87
N SER A 93 1.45 1.10 9.03
CA SER A 93 0.40 2.12 9.11
C SER A 93 -0.51 1.89 10.34
N PRO A 94 -1.24 2.92 10.82
CA PRO A 94 -2.15 2.76 11.95
C PRO A 94 -3.28 1.74 11.72
N LYS A 95 -3.70 1.56 10.45
CA LYS A 95 -4.77 0.65 10.05
C LYS A 95 -4.38 -0.07 8.75
N PRO A 96 -3.58 -1.15 8.83
CA PRO A 96 -3.15 -1.83 7.61
C PRO A 96 -4.35 -2.43 6.88
N CYS A 97 -4.41 -2.20 5.58
CA CYS A 97 -5.58 -2.44 4.75
C CYS A 97 -5.23 -3.17 3.46
N ILE A 98 -6.24 -3.70 2.81
CA ILE A 98 -6.20 -4.07 1.40
C ILE A 98 -6.77 -2.89 0.61
N PHE A 99 -6.04 -2.48 -0.41
CA PHE A 99 -6.45 -1.44 -1.35
C PHE A 99 -7.22 -2.08 -2.48
N VAL A 100 -8.41 -1.57 -2.76
CA VAL A 100 -9.27 -2.01 -3.85
C VAL A 100 -9.43 -0.85 -4.81
N MET A 101 -8.75 -0.91 -5.94
CA MET A 101 -8.97 0.00 -7.05
C MET A 101 -10.13 -0.52 -7.89
N TRP A 102 -11.06 0.37 -8.21
CA TRP A 102 -12.23 0.02 -8.99
C TRP A 102 -12.60 1.10 -10.00
N ARG A 103 -13.38 0.69 -11.02
CA ARG A 103 -13.92 1.56 -12.04
C ARG A 103 -15.41 1.33 -12.20
N LEU A 104 -16.10 2.39 -12.61
CA LEU A 104 -17.49 2.35 -13.03
C LEU A 104 -17.52 3.04 -14.40
N GLU A 105 -17.56 2.27 -15.47
CA GLU A 105 -17.56 2.79 -16.84
C GLU A 105 -18.98 3.12 -17.30
N GLU A 106 -19.10 3.83 -18.42
CA GLU A 106 -20.40 4.16 -18.99
C GLU A 106 -21.12 2.87 -19.42
N GLY A 107 -22.32 2.66 -18.89
CA GLY A 107 -23.11 1.44 -19.12
C GLY A 107 -22.96 0.36 -18.04
N ASP A 108 -22.00 0.50 -17.11
CA ASP A 108 -21.89 -0.40 -15.97
C ASP A 108 -23.02 -0.15 -14.96
N ALA A 109 -23.66 -1.23 -14.53
CA ALA A 109 -24.66 -1.16 -13.45
C ALA A 109 -24.01 -1.09 -12.05
N VAL A 110 -22.79 -1.63 -11.92
CA VAL A 110 -22.06 -1.77 -10.65
C VAL A 110 -20.55 -1.59 -10.90
N PRO A 111 -19.79 -1.08 -9.91
CA PRO A 111 -18.35 -0.97 -10.04
C PRO A 111 -17.70 -2.33 -10.25
N ARG A 112 -16.65 -2.35 -11.07
CA ARG A 112 -15.77 -3.50 -11.27
C ARG A 112 -14.45 -3.25 -10.52
N PRO A 113 -14.01 -4.20 -9.67
CA PRO A 113 -12.67 -4.15 -9.12
C PRO A 113 -11.66 -4.41 -10.25
N VAL A 114 -10.58 -3.64 -10.27
CA VAL A 114 -9.53 -3.72 -11.29
C VAL A 114 -8.21 -4.18 -10.69
N VAL A 115 -7.87 -3.68 -9.50
CA VAL A 115 -6.66 -4.07 -8.77
C VAL A 115 -7.00 -4.28 -7.30
N VAL A 116 -6.54 -5.40 -6.74
CA VAL A 116 -6.59 -5.68 -5.32
C VAL A 116 -5.16 -5.88 -4.81
N THR A 117 -4.66 -4.94 -4.02
CA THR A 117 -3.26 -4.94 -3.58
C THR A 117 -3.12 -4.63 -2.09
N VAL A 118 -1.98 -5.01 -1.53
CA VAL A 118 -1.53 -4.65 -0.18
C VAL A 118 -0.27 -3.78 -0.21
N SER A 119 0.20 -3.34 -1.39
CA SER A 119 1.30 -2.37 -1.51
C SER A 119 0.77 -0.95 -1.37
N TYR A 120 1.32 -0.20 -0.41
CA TYR A 120 1.07 1.23 -0.29
C TYR A 120 1.58 2.02 -1.51
N ASN A 121 2.66 1.55 -2.14
CA ASN A 121 3.25 2.21 -3.31
C ASN A 121 2.38 2.05 -4.55
N GLU A 122 1.83 0.86 -4.79
CA GLU A 122 0.84 0.64 -5.85
C GLU A 122 -0.41 1.50 -5.63
N ALA A 123 -0.94 1.50 -4.42
CA ALA A 123 -2.09 2.34 -4.06
C ALA A 123 -1.83 3.83 -4.30
N GLY A 124 -0.66 4.32 -3.90
CA GLY A 124 -0.25 5.70 -4.16
C GLY A 124 -0.24 6.04 -5.66
N ARG A 125 0.35 5.18 -6.51
CA ARG A 125 0.36 5.38 -7.96
C ARG A 125 -1.03 5.43 -8.58
N MET A 126 -1.97 4.61 -8.09
CA MET A 126 -3.36 4.61 -8.55
C MET A 126 -4.11 5.89 -8.12
N LEU A 127 -3.90 6.33 -6.87
CA LEU A 127 -4.46 7.60 -6.39
C LEU A 127 -3.89 8.82 -7.16
N ASP A 128 -2.59 8.83 -7.43
CA ASP A 128 -1.93 9.89 -8.22
C ASP A 128 -2.44 9.92 -9.67
N ALA A 129 -2.87 8.77 -10.20
CA ALA A 129 -3.53 8.66 -11.50
C ALA A 129 -5.01 9.09 -11.49
N GLY A 130 -5.59 9.34 -10.32
CA GLY A 130 -6.99 9.72 -10.15
C GLY A 130 -7.98 8.55 -10.17
N ASP A 131 -7.52 7.30 -10.02
CA ASP A 131 -8.42 6.15 -9.91
C ASP A 131 -9.14 6.14 -8.54
N HIS A 132 -10.30 5.46 -8.46
CA HIS A 132 -10.98 5.22 -7.19
C HIS A 132 -10.29 4.09 -6.44
N VAL A 133 -9.84 4.35 -5.21
CA VAL A 133 -9.16 3.35 -4.37
C VAL A 133 -9.78 3.36 -2.97
N ASP A 134 -10.43 2.26 -2.63
CA ASP A 134 -10.99 2.05 -1.29
C ASP A 134 -10.03 1.28 -0.39
N ASN A 135 -10.11 1.55 0.92
CA ASN A 135 -9.35 0.86 1.95
C ASN A 135 -10.25 -0.11 2.72
N VAL A 136 -9.95 -1.41 2.64
CA VAL A 136 -10.67 -2.44 3.40
C VAL A 136 -9.75 -3.01 4.49
N PRO A 137 -10.22 -3.19 5.75
CA PRO A 137 -9.38 -3.74 6.81
C PRO A 137 -8.73 -5.07 6.42
N MET A 138 -7.43 -5.19 6.63
CA MET A 138 -6.68 -6.41 6.28
C MET A 138 -6.98 -7.53 7.30
N PRO A 139 -7.39 -8.73 6.85
CA PRO A 139 -7.62 -9.87 7.74
C PRO A 139 -6.30 -10.41 8.31
N GLU A 140 -6.34 -10.88 9.55
CA GLU A 140 -5.14 -11.31 10.29
C GLU A 140 -4.30 -12.40 9.59
N PRO A 141 -4.89 -13.44 8.95
CA PRO A 141 -4.12 -14.42 8.21
C PRO A 141 -3.29 -13.81 7.07
N LEU A 142 -3.87 -12.86 6.32
CA LEU A 142 -3.15 -12.17 5.25
C LEU A 142 -2.06 -11.26 5.82
N ARG A 143 -2.33 -10.56 6.92
CA ARG A 143 -1.32 -9.73 7.62
C ARG A 143 -0.12 -10.56 8.05
N THR A 144 -0.36 -11.74 8.63
CA THR A 144 0.71 -12.66 9.05
C THR A 144 1.56 -13.08 7.86
N ALA A 145 0.92 -13.51 6.77
CA ALA A 145 1.63 -13.91 5.56
C ALA A 145 2.41 -12.75 4.93
N LEU A 146 1.82 -11.56 4.87
CA LEU A 146 2.47 -10.35 4.36
C LEU A 146 3.68 -9.96 5.20
N THR A 147 3.61 -10.12 6.53
CA THR A 147 4.73 -9.87 7.44
C THR A 147 5.90 -10.80 7.12
N THR A 148 5.64 -12.11 7.01
CA THR A 148 6.66 -13.11 6.64
C THR A 148 7.25 -12.86 5.25
N TYR A 149 6.42 -12.50 4.27
CA TYR A 149 6.89 -12.19 2.92
C TYR A 149 7.75 -10.93 2.90
N THR A 150 7.28 -9.86 3.54
CA THR A 150 8.01 -8.58 3.64
C THR A 150 9.35 -8.79 4.33
N ALA A 151 9.41 -9.62 5.37
CA ALA A 151 10.64 -9.96 6.07
C ALA A 151 11.72 -10.60 5.18
N ALA A 152 11.30 -11.49 4.30
CA ALA A 152 12.20 -12.18 3.38
C ALA A 152 12.71 -11.27 2.26
N HIS A 153 11.89 -10.32 1.80
CA HIS A 153 12.13 -9.58 0.55
C HIS A 153 12.50 -8.11 0.74
N TYR A 154 12.17 -7.49 1.87
CA TYR A 154 12.49 -6.10 2.15
C TYR A 154 13.50 -5.98 3.28
N LYS A 155 14.69 -5.48 2.94
CA LYS A 155 15.72 -5.09 3.90
C LYS A 155 15.90 -3.58 3.77
N PRO A 156 15.38 -2.77 4.72
CA PRO A 156 15.60 -1.33 4.69
C PRO A 156 17.09 -1.04 4.59
N GLU A 157 17.47 -0.12 3.71
CA GLU A 157 18.85 0.35 3.71
C GLU A 157 19.18 0.93 5.09
N PRO A 158 20.35 0.60 5.66
CA PRO A 158 20.79 1.21 6.91
C PRO A 158 20.77 2.72 6.74
N ARG A 159 19.97 3.42 7.55
CA ARG A 159 19.91 4.89 7.53
C ARG A 159 21.32 5.44 7.70
N LYS A 160 21.92 5.93 6.62
CA LYS A 160 23.18 6.65 6.69
C LYS A 160 22.91 7.91 7.50
N LYS A 161 23.56 8.04 8.66
CA LYS A 161 23.56 9.30 9.41
C LYS A 161 24.06 10.38 8.46
N VAL A 162 23.14 11.22 7.97
CA VAL A 162 23.49 12.42 7.25
C VAL A 162 24.28 13.28 8.23
N ARG A 163 25.60 13.34 8.05
CA ARG A 163 26.41 14.34 8.75
C ARG A 163 25.92 15.68 8.20
N ARG A 164 25.11 16.39 8.99
CA ARG A 164 24.73 17.76 8.70
C ARG A 164 26.03 18.53 8.51
N ASN A 165 26.24 19.07 7.31
CA ASN A 165 27.31 20.02 7.08
C ASN A 165 26.89 21.27 7.86
N ASP A 166 27.36 21.40 9.10
CA ASP A 166 27.03 22.52 9.95
C ASP A 166 28.03 23.64 9.64
N PRO A 167 27.59 24.69 8.91
CA PRO A 167 28.48 25.79 8.50
C PRO A 167 28.99 26.62 9.68
N PHE A 168 28.52 26.35 10.91
CA PHE A 168 28.93 27.00 12.14
C PHE A 168 29.93 26.18 12.97
N ILE A 169 30.38 25.01 12.49
CA ILE A 169 31.52 24.31 13.12
C ILE A 169 32.77 25.16 12.95
N GLU A 170 33.47 25.40 14.06
CA GLU A 170 34.69 26.19 14.11
C GLU A 170 35.74 25.64 13.12
N GLY A 171 36.11 26.46 12.13
CA GLY A 171 37.02 26.08 11.04
C GLY A 171 36.37 25.84 9.67
N ALA A 172 35.04 25.84 9.55
CA ALA A 172 34.33 25.62 8.28
C ALA A 172 34.61 26.67 7.18
N TYR A 173 35.07 27.87 7.56
CA TYR A 173 35.36 28.99 6.67
C TYR A 173 36.82 29.48 6.76
N ARG A 174 37.79 28.61 7.06
CA ARG A 174 39.20 29.01 6.97
C ARG A 174 39.58 29.16 5.49
N ARG A 175 39.51 30.39 4.96
CA ARG A 175 40.22 30.75 3.73
C ARG A 175 41.71 30.64 4.00
N GLU A 176 42.41 29.84 3.21
CA GLU A 176 43.87 29.87 3.22
C GLU A 176 44.31 31.29 2.84
N PRO A 177 45.17 31.95 3.63
CA PRO A 177 45.71 33.24 3.25
C PRO A 177 46.48 33.06 1.95
N GLY A 178 46.02 33.75 0.90
CA GLY A 178 46.66 33.75 -0.41
C GLY A 178 48.14 34.08 -0.29
N SER A 179 48.96 33.29 -0.97
CA SER A 179 50.38 33.54 -1.17
C SER A 179 50.56 34.76 -2.08
N ASP A 180 50.36 35.97 -1.54
CA ASP A 180 50.83 37.20 -2.17
C ASP A 180 52.24 37.51 -1.65
N ALA A 181 53.22 36.84 -2.25
CA ALA A 181 54.62 37.19 -2.08
C ALA A 181 54.99 38.23 -3.14
N GLY A 182 54.72 39.50 -2.83
CA GLY A 182 55.26 40.64 -3.57
C GLY A 182 56.79 40.55 -3.65
N ARG A 183 57.32 40.29 -4.86
CA ARG A 183 58.72 40.58 -5.18
C ARG A 183 58.82 42.00 -5.70
N GLY A 184 59.15 42.91 -4.80
CA GLY A 184 59.86 44.15 -5.15
C GLY A 184 61.36 43.90 -5.28
N ARG A 185 61.97 44.66 -6.19
CA ARG A 185 63.41 44.95 -6.48
C ARG A 185 63.60 44.80 -8.00
N GLY A 186 64.17 45.74 -8.72
CA GLY A 186 64.89 46.97 -8.43
C GLY A 186 65.55 47.41 -9.74
#